data_AF-A0A7K4I5Q3-F1
#
_entry.id   AF-A0A7K4I5Q3-F1
#
_cell.length_a   1.000
_cell.length_b   1.000
_cell.length_c   1.000
_cell.angle_alpha   90.00
_cell.angle_beta   90.00
_cell.angle_gamma   90.00
#
_symmetry.space_group_name_H-M   'P 1'
#
loop_
_entity.id
_entity.type
_entity.pdbx_description
1 polymer ?
#
loop_
_entity_poly.entity_id
_entity_poly.type
_entity_poly.pdbx_seq_one_letter_code
_entity_poly.pdbx_strand_id
1 'polypeptide(L)'
;MGNYVGEYEQKKSVETEDKILGYLKLTGRTNIEDLSTKVGISSTQLIKILSIIRQKREFVFFIDGNEVYMPGYERERPKEVVKEIVKEVVKIPCKHCGYLSDPNAEKCPNCSAPIKA
;
A
#
# COMPACT_ATOMS: atom_id res chain seq x y z
N MET A 1 29.32 40.41 -4.61
CA MET A 1 28.41 39.57 -5.42
C MET A 1 28.67 38.12 -5.07
N GLY A 2 27.97 37.55 -4.08
CA GLY A 2 28.30 36.19 -3.59
C GLY A 2 27.20 35.48 -2.80
N ASN A 3 25.96 35.99 -2.79
CA ASN A 3 24.87 35.41 -1.99
C ASN A 3 23.81 34.66 -2.80
N TYR A 4 23.82 34.77 -4.14
CA TYR A 4 22.77 34.18 -4.96
C TYR A 4 22.81 32.64 -5.00
N VAL A 5 23.98 32.01 -4.89
CA VAL A 5 24.08 30.54 -5.03
C VAL A 5 23.50 29.81 -3.81
N GLY A 6 23.69 30.34 -2.61
CA GLY A 6 23.23 29.72 -1.36
C GLY A 6 21.71 29.67 -1.20
N GLU A 7 20.99 30.67 -1.73
CA GLU A 7 19.52 30.71 -1.63
C GLU A 7 18.82 29.69 -2.54
N TYR A 8 19.36 29.39 -3.73
CA TYR A 8 18.80 28.36 -4.61
C TYR A 8 18.96 26.95 -4.03
N GLU A 9 20.13 26.65 -3.43
CA GLU A 9 20.38 25.35 -2.80
C GLU A 9 19.54 25.15 -1.53
N GLN A 10 19.31 26.22 -0.77
CA GLN A 10 18.44 26.20 0.40
C GLN A 10 16.97 25.94 0.03
N LYS A 11 16.42 26.62 -0.99
CA LYS A 11 15.03 26.40 -1.42
C LYS A 11 14.77 24.97 -1.89
N LYS A 12 15.70 24.40 -2.66
CA LYS A 12 15.58 23.02 -3.18
C LYS A 12 15.60 21.98 -2.04
N SER A 13 16.36 22.24 -0.99
CA SER A 13 16.42 21.38 0.20
C SER A 13 15.10 21.41 0.98
N VAL A 14 14.49 22.58 1.12
CA VAL A 14 13.19 22.75 1.80
C VAL A 14 12.05 22.09 1.02
N GLU A 15 12.01 22.23 -0.31
CA GLU A 15 11.01 21.53 -1.15
C GLU A 15 11.14 20.01 -1.08
N THR A 16 12.37 19.53 -0.93
CA THR A 16 12.67 18.11 -0.78
C THR A 16 12.20 17.58 0.57
N GLU A 17 12.47 18.31 1.65
CA GLU A 17 11.97 17.99 2.99
C GLU A 17 10.44 17.93 3.01
N ASP A 18 9.78 18.91 2.39
CA ASP A 18 8.32 18.97 2.35
C ASP A 18 7.71 17.81 1.55
N LYS A 19 8.34 17.40 0.44
CA LYS A 19 7.94 16.19 -0.32
C LYS A 19 8.09 14.91 0.49
N ILE A 20 9.20 14.75 1.21
CA ILE A 20 9.45 13.57 2.07
C ILE A 20 8.40 13.51 3.18
N LEU A 21 8.18 14.63 3.87
CA LEU A 21 7.19 14.74 4.94
C LEU A 21 5.77 14.56 4.42
N GLY A 22 5.44 15.13 3.27
CA GLY A 22 4.15 14.96 2.60
C GLY A 22 3.87 13.48 2.31
N TYR A 23 4.84 12.76 1.76
CA TYR A 23 4.71 11.32 1.53
C TYR A 23 4.56 10.51 2.82
N LEU A 24 5.37 10.80 3.84
CA LEU A 24 5.27 10.14 5.15
C LEU A 24 3.91 10.39 5.82
N LYS A 25 3.36 11.62 5.71
CA LYS A 25 2.02 11.97 6.21
C LYS A 25 0.88 11.28 5.47
N LEU A 26 1.07 10.94 4.19
CA LEU A 26 0.04 10.29 3.37
C LEU A 26 -0.02 8.78 3.59
N THR A 27 1.13 8.16 3.81
CA THR A 27 1.29 6.71 3.83
C THR A 27 1.36 6.15 5.25
N GLY A 28 1.83 6.93 6.23
CA GLY A 28 2.05 6.51 7.62
C GLY A 28 3.25 5.56 7.80
N ARG A 29 3.47 4.63 6.86
CA ARG A 29 4.61 3.71 6.79
C ARG A 29 5.15 3.65 5.36
N THR A 30 6.46 3.80 5.21
CA THR A 30 7.13 3.67 3.91
C THR A 30 8.46 2.97 4.05
N ASN A 31 8.83 2.21 3.02
CA ASN A 31 10.19 1.72 2.86
C ASN A 31 11.11 2.87 2.37
N ILE A 32 12.36 2.89 2.83
CA ILE A 32 13.38 3.86 2.42
C ILE A 32 13.62 3.82 0.91
N GLU A 33 13.56 2.64 0.29
CA GLU A 33 13.76 2.45 -1.17
C GLU A 33 12.60 3.03 -2.00
N ASP A 34 11.36 2.82 -1.56
CA ASP A 34 10.18 3.40 -2.23
C ASP A 34 10.20 4.92 -2.10
N LEU A 35 10.53 5.42 -0.90
CA LEU A 35 10.64 6.86 -0.65
C LEU A 35 11.75 7.51 -1.46
N SER A 36 12.90 6.85 -1.57
CA SER A 36 14.04 7.28 -2.41
C SER A 36 13.62 7.41 -3.88
N THR A 37 12.91 6.42 -4.42
CA THR A 37 12.43 6.42 -5.80
C THR A 37 11.38 7.52 -6.03
N LYS A 38 10.46 7.70 -5.07
CA LYS A 38 9.36 8.66 -5.17
C LYS A 38 9.82 10.12 -5.13
N VAL A 39 10.82 10.39 -4.29
CA VAL A 39 11.37 11.73 -4.11
C VAL A 39 12.48 12.01 -5.13
N GLY A 40 13.04 10.96 -5.75
CA GLY A 40 14.09 11.06 -6.77
C GLY A 40 15.47 11.35 -6.19
N ILE A 41 15.75 10.84 -4.99
CA ILE A 41 16.96 11.14 -4.21
C ILE A 41 17.62 9.85 -3.79
N SER A 42 18.95 9.81 -3.81
CA SER A 42 19.72 8.66 -3.33
C SER A 42 19.41 8.32 -1.86
N SER A 43 19.39 7.02 -1.53
CA SER A 43 19.07 6.53 -0.19
C SER A 43 19.99 7.11 0.88
N THR A 44 21.26 7.37 0.55
CA THR A 44 22.23 7.99 1.46
C THR A 44 21.91 9.46 1.78
N GLN A 45 21.43 10.22 0.80
CA GLN A 45 20.98 11.60 1.02
C GLN A 45 19.66 11.63 1.79
N LEU A 46 18.75 10.70 1.51
CA LEU A 46 17.48 10.58 2.23
C LEU A 46 17.70 10.35 3.74
N ILE A 47 18.62 9.45 4.12
CA ILE A 47 18.95 9.20 5.53
C ILE A 47 19.53 10.45 6.21
N LYS A 48 20.39 11.22 5.50
CA LYS A 48 20.92 12.49 6.01
C LYS A 48 19.80 13.51 6.26
N ILE A 49 18.89 13.65 5.31
CA ILE A 49 17.76 14.57 5.42
C ILE A 49 16.82 14.14 6.56
N LEU A 50 16.48 12.86 6.65
CA LEU A 50 15.71 12.32 7.78
C LEU A 50 16.41 12.59 9.11
N SER A 51 17.73 12.47 9.19
CA SER A 51 18.49 12.78 10.40
C SER A 51 18.37 14.26 10.80
N ILE A 52 18.39 15.18 9.82
CA ILE A 52 18.19 16.62 10.03
C ILE A 52 16.75 16.90 10.50
N ILE A 53 15.76 16.31 9.85
CA ILE A 53 14.34 16.45 10.25
C ILE A 53 14.13 15.93 11.68
N ARG A 54 14.75 14.81 12.04
CA ARG A 54 14.69 14.26 13.41
C ARG A 54 15.28 15.22 14.44
N GLN A 55 16.36 15.93 14.10
CA GLN A 55 16.98 16.92 14.99
C GLN A 55 16.10 18.16 15.22
N LYS A 56 15.30 18.57 14.23
CA LYS A 56 14.34 19.68 14.36
C LYS A 56 13.24 19.41 15.39
N ARG A 57 13.03 18.15 15.81
CA ARG A 57 12.00 17.69 16.78
C ARG A 57 10.55 18.05 16.42
N GLU A 58 10.31 18.54 15.20
CA GLU A 58 8.96 18.88 14.72
C GLU A 58 8.14 17.63 14.37
N PHE A 59 8.81 16.51 14.05
CA PHE A 59 8.15 15.28 13.62
C PHE A 59 8.72 14.08 14.39
N VAL A 60 7.82 13.26 14.93
CA VAL A 60 8.17 11.99 15.57
C VAL A 60 7.99 10.89 14.54
N PHE A 61 9.08 10.22 14.17
CA PHE A 61 9.07 9.03 13.33
C PHE A 61 10.11 8.03 13.84
N PHE A 62 9.86 6.75 13.59
CA PHE A 62 10.70 5.63 13.94
C PHE A 62 11.30 5.03 12.68
N ILE A 63 12.57 4.64 12.75
CA ILE A 63 13.24 3.92 11.68
C ILE A 63 13.51 2.53 12.21
N ASP A 64 12.90 1.52 11.60
CA ASP A 64 13.13 0.11 11.91
C ASP A 64 13.75 -0.55 10.67
N GLY A 65 15.08 -0.70 10.69
CA GLY A 65 15.84 -1.20 9.55
C GLY A 65 15.63 -0.37 8.27
N ASN A 66 14.86 -0.91 7.33
CA ASN A 66 14.57 -0.32 6.02
C ASN A 66 13.21 0.39 5.96
N GLU A 67 12.47 0.44 7.08
CA GLU A 67 11.14 1.03 7.15
C GLU A 67 11.14 2.29 8.02
N VAL A 68 10.40 3.30 7.56
CA VAL A 68 10.18 4.54 8.30
C VAL A 68 8.69 4.63 8.63
N TYR A 69 8.40 4.75 9.93
CA TYR A 69 7.04 4.83 10.47
C TYR A 69 6.83 6.18 11.16
N MET A 70 5.74 6.87 10.83
CA MET A 70 5.35 8.12 11.50
C MET A 70 4.04 7.91 12.31
N PRO A 71 4.11 7.79 13.66
CA PRO A 71 2.94 7.62 14.50
C PRO A 71 1.96 8.79 14.39
N GLY A 72 0.66 8.48 14.38
CA GLY A 72 -0.41 9.48 14.35
C GLY A 72 -0.75 10.04 12.96
N TYR A 73 0.00 9.64 11.92
CA TYR A 73 -0.31 9.95 10.52
C TYR A 73 -0.70 8.72 9.70
N GLU A 74 -1.02 7.61 10.38
CA GLU A 74 -1.83 6.55 9.81
C GLU A 74 -3.21 7.16 9.51
N ARG A 75 -3.35 7.82 8.34
CA ARG A 75 -4.65 7.90 7.69
C ARG A 75 -5.11 6.46 7.64
N GLU A 76 -6.26 6.17 8.23
CA GLU A 76 -6.95 4.91 8.02
C GLU A 76 -7.04 4.74 6.51
N ARG A 77 -6.09 3.98 5.95
CA ARG A 77 -6.15 3.55 4.56
C ARG A 77 -7.54 2.94 4.49
N PRO A 78 -8.45 3.36 3.58
CA PRO A 78 -9.56 2.49 3.27
C PRO A 78 -8.87 1.18 2.91
N LYS A 79 -9.00 0.18 3.79
CA LYS A 79 -8.48 -1.16 3.54
C LYS A 79 -8.94 -1.43 2.14
N GLU A 80 -8.01 -1.68 1.22
CA GLU A 80 -8.38 -2.18 -0.09
C GLU A 80 -9.22 -3.40 0.24
N VAL A 81 -10.55 -3.23 0.09
CA VAL A 81 -11.47 -4.32 0.16
C VAL A 81 -11.09 -5.09 -1.07
N VAL A 82 -10.14 -6.00 -0.90
CA VAL A 82 -9.99 -7.16 -1.76
C VAL A 82 -11.39 -7.72 -1.74
N LYS A 83 -12.17 -7.35 -2.77
CA LYS A 83 -13.37 -8.05 -3.11
C LYS A 83 -12.83 -9.41 -3.52
N GLU A 84 -12.57 -10.26 -2.53
CA GLU A 84 -12.68 -11.68 -2.71
C GLU A 84 -14.07 -11.81 -3.29
N ILE A 85 -14.10 -11.99 -4.61
CA ILE A 85 -15.24 -12.52 -5.30
C ILE A 85 -15.32 -13.91 -4.70
N VAL A 86 -15.98 -14.02 -3.55
CA VAL A 86 -16.52 -15.26 -3.05
C VAL A 86 -17.47 -15.64 -4.16
N LYS A 87 -16.96 -16.41 -5.12
CA LYS A 87 -17.80 -17.17 -6.04
C LYS A 87 -18.54 -18.09 -5.10
N GLU A 88 -19.68 -17.63 -4.63
CA GLU A 88 -20.69 -18.46 -4.01
C GLU A 88 -20.92 -19.57 -5.02
N VAL A 89 -20.37 -20.74 -4.73
CA VAL A 89 -20.58 -21.93 -5.54
C VAL A 89 -22.04 -22.29 -5.30
N VAL A 90 -22.94 -21.71 -6.09
CA VAL A 90 -24.37 -21.97 -6.03
C VAL A 90 -24.57 -23.42 -6.47
N LYS A 91 -24.47 -24.36 -5.53
CA LYS A 91 -24.75 -25.77 -5.77
C LYS A 91 -26.25 -25.90 -6.00
N ILE A 92 -26.63 -26.43 -7.17
CA ILE A 92 -28.03 -26.66 -7.51
C ILE A 92 -28.44 -28.09 -7.12
N PRO A 93 -29.62 -28.27 -6.49
CA PRO A 93 -30.11 -29.60 -6.19
C PRO A 93 -30.54 -30.32 -7.46
N CYS A 94 -30.09 -31.56 -7.65
CA CYS A 94 -30.53 -32.41 -8.75
C CYS A 94 -32.02 -32.76 -8.60
N LYS A 95 -32.84 -32.54 -9.64
CA LYS A 95 -34.28 -32.85 -9.64
C LYS A 95 -34.62 -34.34 -9.47
N HIS A 96 -33.67 -35.23 -9.75
CA HIS A 96 -33.90 -36.68 -9.73
C HIS A 96 -33.52 -37.35 -8.41
N CYS A 97 -32.49 -36.85 -7.71
CA CYS A 97 -31.99 -37.48 -6.48
C CYS A 97 -31.77 -36.50 -5.31
N GLY A 98 -31.98 -35.21 -5.52
CA GLY A 98 -31.76 -34.18 -4.51
C GLY A 98 -30.29 -33.83 -4.23
N TYR A 99 -29.33 -34.46 -4.92
CA TYR A 99 -27.90 -34.23 -4.68
C TYR A 99 -27.46 -32.84 -5.15
N LEU A 100 -26.75 -32.11 -4.28
CA LEU A 100 -26.20 -30.78 -4.55
C LEU A 100 -25.02 -30.88 -5.51
N SER A 101 -25.23 -30.49 -6.76
CA SER A 101 -24.24 -30.57 -7.83
C SER A 101 -23.87 -29.16 -8.33
N ASP A 102 -22.68 -29.01 -8.88
CA ASP A 102 -22.26 -27.74 -9.49
C ASP A 102 -23.15 -27.38 -10.70
N PRO A 103 -23.48 -26.09 -10.89
CA PRO A 103 -24.38 -25.65 -11.96
C PRO A 103 -23.76 -25.81 -13.36
N ASN A 104 -22.44 -26.03 -13.42
CA ASN A 104 -21.71 -26.30 -14.66
C ASN A 104 -21.47 -27.78 -14.94
N ALA A 105 -21.93 -28.69 -14.06
CA ALA A 105 -21.82 -30.12 -14.30
C ALA A 105 -22.92 -30.58 -15.28
N GLU A 106 -22.55 -31.39 -16.29
CA GLU A 106 -23.49 -31.90 -17.29
C GLU A 106 -24.35 -33.04 -16.73
N LYS A 107 -23.80 -33.83 -15.81
CA LYS A 107 -24.44 -35.00 -15.19
C LYS A 107 -24.27 -34.98 -13.68
N CYS A 108 -25.28 -35.48 -12.97
CA CYS A 108 -25.21 -35.61 -11.52
C CYS A 108 -24.26 -36.75 -11.13
N PRO A 109 -23.27 -36.53 -10.24
CA PRO A 109 -22.33 -37.56 -9.83
C PRO A 109 -22.98 -38.70 -9.03
N ASN A 110 -24.18 -38.49 -8.50
CA ASN A 110 -24.89 -39.48 -7.69
C ASN A 110 -25.85 -40.36 -8.51
N CYS A 111 -26.61 -39.79 -9.43
CA CYS A 111 -27.63 -40.53 -10.19
C CYS A 111 -27.38 -40.60 -11.70
N SER A 112 -26.27 -40.03 -12.19
CA SER A 112 -25.93 -39.92 -13.61
C SER A 112 -26.97 -39.22 -14.50
N ALA A 113 -28.03 -38.65 -13.89
CA ALA A 113 -29.06 -37.91 -14.60
C ALA A 113 -28.52 -36.55 -15.06
N PRO A 114 -29.00 -36.02 -16.20
CA PRO A 114 -28.60 -34.70 -16.67
C PRO A 114 -29.03 -33.62 -15.68
N ILE A 115 -28.11 -32.72 -15.30
CA ILE A 115 -28.41 -31.61 -14.38
C ILE A 115 -29.13 -30.48 -15.12
N LYS A 116 -28.77 -30.26 -16.39
CA LYS A 116 -29.51 -29.41 -17.32
C LYS A 116 -30.40 -30.32 -18.16
N ALA A 117 -31.69 -30.33 -17.82
CA ALA A 117 -32.74 -30.87 -18.67
C ALA A 117 -33.22 -29.78 -19.63
#